data_AF-X1NU91-F1
#
_entry.id   AF-X1NU91-F1
#
_cell.length_a   1.000
_cell.length_b   1.000
_cell.length_c   1.000
_cell.angle_alpha   90.00
_cell.angle_beta   90.00
_cell.angle_gamma   90.00
#
_symmetry.space_group_name_H-M   'P 1'
#
loop_
_entity.id
_entity.type
_entity.pdbx_description
1 polymer ?
#
loop_
_entity_poly.entity_id
_entity_poly.type
_entity_poly.pdbx_seq_one_letter_code
_entity_poly.pdbx_strand_id
1 'polypeptide(L)'
;MSAGSIVRKWDLHVHTPASYENQFIFYGNEDANTYNNNIWDKYISELEKVEDISVIGIADYFTIDGYKKVLEYRKKGRLRNFDLILPNIEFRLDKFVEDKRLNYHVIFSDEVNPNTIEKEFLEALFIKTPGGEDRSLCRENIESIGETLRKQHKEFQDRSSYYVGCMNITVSLDRI
;
A
#
# COMPACT_ATOMS: atom_id res chain seq x y z
N MET A 1 -5.23 -33.88 23.03
CA MET A 1 -4.12 -33.97 22.07
C MET A 1 -3.59 -32.57 21.84
N SER A 2 -2.35 -32.26 22.21
CA SER A 2 -1.73 -31.01 21.79
C SER A 2 -1.31 -31.16 20.34
N ALA A 3 -1.88 -30.37 19.44
CA ALA A 3 -1.33 -30.24 18.10
C ALA A 3 0.07 -29.61 18.22
N GLY A 4 1.07 -30.19 17.55
CA GLY A 4 2.40 -29.61 17.44
C GLY A 4 2.42 -28.38 16.53
N SER A 5 3.60 -27.92 16.13
CA SER A 5 3.74 -26.83 15.15
C SER A 5 3.09 -27.21 13.81
N ILE A 6 2.30 -26.29 13.27
CA ILE A 6 1.63 -26.44 11.97
C ILE A 6 2.31 -25.49 10.97
N VAL A 7 2.66 -26.00 9.79
CA VAL A 7 3.21 -25.20 8.69
C VAL A 7 2.05 -24.62 7.87
N ARG A 8 2.14 -23.34 7.50
CA ARG A 8 1.16 -22.61 6.69
C ARG A 8 1.88 -21.82 5.60
N LYS A 9 1.23 -21.59 4.45
CA LYS A 9 1.74 -20.71 3.39
C LYS A 9 1.29 -19.26 3.61
N TRP A 10 2.20 -18.34 3.35
CA TRP A 10 2.06 -16.92 3.64
C TRP A 10 2.39 -16.14 2.37
N ASP A 11 1.56 -15.18 2.00
CA ASP A 11 1.82 -14.25 0.91
C ASP A 11 1.90 -12.82 1.46
N LEU A 12 3.11 -12.34 1.69
CA LEU A 12 3.34 -11.04 2.34
C LEU A 12 3.40 -9.87 1.36
N HIS A 13 3.17 -10.09 0.07
CA HIS A 13 3.32 -9.06 -0.97
C HIS A 13 2.03 -8.85 -1.77
N VAL A 14 0.97 -8.42 -1.08
CA VAL A 14 -0.34 -8.17 -1.70
C VAL A 14 -0.64 -6.68 -1.74
N HIS A 15 -0.70 -6.09 -2.94
CA HIS A 15 -1.14 -4.70 -3.12
C HIS A 15 -2.66 -4.58 -3.19
N THR A 16 -3.18 -3.42 -2.80
CA THR A 16 -4.62 -3.10 -2.85
C THR A 16 -4.95 -2.00 -3.86
N PRO A 17 -6.24 -1.73 -4.13
CA PRO A 17 -6.67 -0.56 -4.89
C PRO A 17 -6.24 0.80 -4.30
N ALA A 18 -5.80 0.88 -3.03
CA ALA A 18 -5.25 2.10 -2.44
C ALA A 18 -3.77 2.34 -2.79
N SER A 19 -3.03 1.31 -3.19
CA SER A 19 -1.65 1.47 -3.66
C SER A 19 -1.61 2.39 -4.88
N TYR A 20 -0.66 3.33 -4.95
CA TYR A 20 -0.58 4.25 -6.10
C TYR A 20 -0.32 3.50 -7.42
N GLU A 21 0.43 2.39 -7.34
CA GLU A 21 0.76 1.53 -8.45
C GLU A 21 -0.08 0.26 -8.35
N ASN A 22 -1.27 0.32 -8.95
CA ASN A 22 -2.17 -0.82 -9.05
C ASN A 22 -2.83 -0.88 -10.43
N GLN A 23 -3.34 -2.06 -10.80
CA GLN A 23 -3.99 -2.32 -12.08
C GLN A 23 -5.41 -2.89 -11.89
N PHE A 24 -6.04 -2.61 -10.74
CA PHE A 24 -7.38 -3.12 -10.46
C PHE A 24 -8.42 -2.38 -11.30
N ILE A 25 -9.07 -3.11 -12.20
CA ILE A 25 -10.07 -2.59 -13.13
C ILE A 25 -11.30 -3.49 -13.18
N PHE A 26 -12.40 -2.98 -13.73
CA PHE A 26 -13.53 -3.80 -14.16
C PHE A 26 -13.32 -4.32 -15.59
N TYR A 27 -13.71 -5.57 -15.84
CA TYR A 27 -13.65 -6.20 -17.15
C TYR A 27 -14.98 -6.00 -17.89
N GLY A 28 -15.24 -4.75 -18.27
CA GLY A 28 -16.47 -4.36 -18.98
C GLY A 28 -17.64 -3.97 -18.05
N ASN A 29 -18.75 -3.56 -18.67
CA ASN A 29 -19.88 -2.98 -17.96
C ASN A 29 -20.63 -3.98 -17.07
N GLU A 30 -20.69 -5.25 -17.48
CA GLU A 30 -21.37 -6.28 -16.70
C GLU A 30 -20.65 -6.50 -15.36
N ASP A 31 -19.34 -6.69 -15.40
CA ASP A 31 -18.49 -6.82 -14.21
C ASP A 31 -18.57 -5.57 -13.32
N ALA A 32 -18.52 -4.36 -13.91
CA ALA A 32 -18.71 -3.12 -13.16
C ALA A 32 -20.07 -3.06 -12.45
N ASN A 33 -21.14 -3.46 -13.13
CA ASN A 33 -22.49 -3.48 -12.56
C ASN A 33 -22.65 -4.52 -11.45
N THR A 34 -22.02 -5.70 -11.57
CA THR A 34 -22.03 -6.73 -10.52
C THR A 34 -21.57 -6.19 -9.17
N TYR A 35 -20.59 -5.29 -9.17
CA TYR A 35 -20.03 -4.69 -7.97
C TYR A 35 -20.49 -3.24 -7.74
N ASN A 36 -21.56 -2.78 -8.39
CA ASN A 36 -22.06 -1.40 -8.29
C ASN A 36 -20.97 -0.33 -8.53
N ASN A 37 -20.05 -0.59 -9.46
CA ASN A 37 -18.88 0.23 -9.75
C ASN A 37 -17.93 0.44 -8.54
N ASN A 38 -18.01 -0.42 -7.51
CA ASN A 38 -17.11 -0.39 -6.36
C ASN A 38 -15.95 -1.38 -6.53
N ILE A 39 -14.78 -0.88 -6.91
CA ILE A 39 -13.60 -1.71 -7.16
C ILE A 39 -13.14 -2.49 -5.92
N TRP A 40 -13.42 -1.97 -4.72
CA TRP A 40 -13.11 -2.66 -3.48
C TRP A 40 -13.96 -3.91 -3.27
N ASP A 41 -15.25 -3.87 -3.63
CA ASP A 41 -16.11 -5.04 -3.51
C ASP A 41 -15.66 -6.15 -4.46
N LYS A 42 -15.20 -5.78 -5.66
CA LYS A 42 -14.54 -6.71 -6.59
C LYS A 42 -13.26 -7.28 -6.00
N TYR A 43 -12.33 -6.42 -5.60
CA TYR A 43 -11.05 -6.82 -5.02
C TYR A 43 -11.22 -7.78 -3.84
N ILE A 44 -12.10 -7.47 -2.89
CA ILE A 44 -12.35 -8.30 -1.71
C ILE A 44 -13.00 -9.63 -2.11
N SER A 45 -13.90 -9.63 -3.10
CA SER A 45 -14.52 -10.86 -3.60
C SER A 45 -13.53 -11.77 -4.33
N GLU A 46 -12.57 -11.22 -5.07
CA GLU A 46 -11.48 -12.01 -5.67
C GLU A 46 -10.50 -12.52 -4.60
N LEU A 47 -10.17 -11.69 -3.61
CA LEU A 47 -9.26 -12.05 -2.52
C LEU A 47 -9.82 -13.19 -1.63
N GLU A 48 -11.15 -13.30 -1.50
CA GLU A 48 -11.83 -14.41 -0.81
C GLU A 48 -11.79 -15.74 -1.57
N LYS A 49 -11.47 -15.73 -2.87
CA LYS A 49 -11.28 -16.96 -3.67
C LYS A 49 -9.88 -17.55 -3.52
N VAL A 50 -8.97 -16.86 -2.84
CA VAL A 50 -7.62 -17.37 -2.60
C VAL A 50 -7.69 -18.54 -1.63
N GLU A 51 -7.18 -19.69 -2.08
CA GLU A 51 -7.06 -20.93 -1.31
C GLU A 51 -5.59 -21.21 -0.96
N ASP A 52 -5.36 -22.06 0.05
CA ASP A 52 -4.01 -22.53 0.45
C ASP A 52 -3.03 -21.41 0.85
N ILE A 53 -3.53 -20.24 1.28
CA ILE A 53 -2.76 -19.15 1.91
C ILE A 53 -3.45 -18.78 3.21
N SER A 54 -2.73 -18.88 4.33
CA SER A 54 -3.29 -18.58 5.65
C SER A 54 -3.04 -17.16 6.11
N VAL A 55 -1.96 -16.53 5.64
CA VAL A 55 -1.54 -15.20 6.07
C VAL A 55 -1.23 -14.34 4.87
N ILE A 56 -1.74 -13.10 4.88
CA ILE A 56 -1.39 -12.10 3.88
C ILE A 56 -0.78 -10.84 4.49
N GLY A 57 0.14 -10.22 3.76
CA GLY A 57 0.70 -8.91 4.06
C GLY A 57 0.19 -7.89 3.04
N ILE A 58 -0.54 -6.88 3.51
CA ILE A 58 -1.03 -5.79 2.65
C ILE A 58 0.10 -4.81 2.43
N ALA A 59 0.74 -4.87 1.26
CA ALA A 59 2.03 -4.27 0.92
C ALA A 59 1.92 -2.94 0.15
N ASP A 60 1.03 -2.04 0.56
CA ASP A 60 0.83 -0.79 -0.20
C ASP A 60 2.05 0.14 -0.10
N TYR A 61 2.29 0.88 -1.18
CA TYR A 61 3.40 1.82 -1.25
C TYR A 61 3.16 3.06 -0.38
N PHE A 62 4.08 3.34 0.54
CA PHE A 62 4.12 4.55 1.39
C PHE A 62 2.91 4.79 2.30
N THR A 63 1.94 3.87 2.37
CA THR A 63 0.70 4.04 3.12
C THR A 63 0.20 2.70 3.67
N ILE A 64 -0.68 2.79 4.67
CA ILE A 64 -1.45 1.65 5.19
C ILE A 64 -2.96 1.81 4.93
N ASP A 65 -3.35 2.72 4.04
CA ASP A 65 -4.76 3.00 3.72
C ASP A 65 -5.50 1.74 3.26
N GLY A 66 -4.88 0.92 2.41
CA GLY A 66 -5.49 -0.33 1.97
C GLY A 66 -5.59 -1.36 3.08
N TYR A 67 -4.62 -1.42 3.98
CA TYR A 67 -4.70 -2.27 5.17
C TYR A 67 -5.89 -1.88 6.05
N LYS A 68 -6.03 -0.57 6.35
CA LYS A 68 -7.19 -0.04 7.10
C LYS A 68 -8.50 -0.42 6.40
N LYS A 69 -8.56 -0.29 5.06
CA LYS A 69 -9.75 -0.64 4.28
C LYS A 69 -10.08 -2.12 4.33
N VAL A 70 -9.08 -2.99 4.20
CA VAL A 70 -9.20 -4.44 4.35
C VAL A 70 -9.75 -4.82 5.73
N LEU A 71 -9.29 -4.16 6.80
CA LEU A 71 -9.83 -4.36 8.14
C LEU A 71 -11.30 -3.95 8.27
N GLU A 72 -11.76 -2.90 7.57
CA GLU A 72 -13.20 -2.55 7.55
C GLU A 72 -14.05 -3.68 6.98
N TYR A 73 -13.60 -4.30 5.88
CA TYR A 73 -14.28 -5.47 5.30
C TYR A 73 -14.25 -6.68 6.24
N ARG A 74 -13.10 -6.94 6.87
CA ARG A 74 -12.97 -8.04 7.83
C ARG A 74 -13.88 -7.87 9.05
N LYS A 75 -14.02 -6.65 9.56
CA LYS A 75 -14.96 -6.30 10.63
C LYS A 75 -16.42 -6.57 10.24
N LYS A 76 -16.77 -6.46 8.96
CA LYS A 76 -18.09 -6.80 8.40
C LYS A 76 -18.27 -8.30 8.13
N GLY A 77 -17.29 -9.13 8.49
CA GLY A 77 -17.37 -10.59 8.37
C GLY A 77 -16.80 -11.18 7.09
N ARG A 78 -16.20 -10.37 6.21
CA ARG A 78 -15.50 -10.81 4.99
C ARG A 78 -14.08 -11.30 5.31
N LEU A 79 -13.41 -11.90 4.32
CA LEU A 79 -12.00 -12.34 4.40
C LEU A 79 -11.73 -13.32 5.55
N ARG A 80 -12.62 -14.31 5.70
CA ARG A 80 -12.48 -15.38 6.71
C ARG A 80 -11.54 -16.50 6.27
N ASN A 81 -11.14 -16.51 5.01
CA ASN A 81 -10.18 -17.47 4.44
C ASN A 81 -8.74 -17.24 4.94
N PHE A 82 -8.42 -16.06 5.48
CA PHE A 82 -7.12 -15.79 6.10
C PHE A 82 -7.20 -15.84 7.62
N ASP A 83 -6.25 -16.56 8.23
CA ASP A 83 -6.02 -16.60 9.68
C ASP A 83 -5.53 -15.22 10.16
N LEU A 84 -4.60 -14.61 9.43
CA LEU A 84 -3.93 -13.36 9.80
C LEU A 84 -3.76 -12.42 8.60
N ILE A 85 -3.92 -11.12 8.83
CA ILE A 85 -3.68 -10.06 7.83
C ILE A 85 -2.77 -9.03 8.48
N LEU A 86 -1.58 -8.85 7.92
CA LEU A 86 -0.54 -7.96 8.44
C LEU A 86 -0.46 -6.66 7.61
N PRO A 87 -0.21 -5.52 8.26
CA PRO A 87 0.24 -4.32 7.57
C PRO A 87 1.69 -4.52 7.07
N ASN A 88 1.92 -4.32 5.77
CA ASN A 88 3.24 -4.28 5.15
C ASN A 88 3.36 -2.95 4.39
N ILE A 89 4.40 -2.17 4.63
CA ILE A 89 4.59 -0.91 3.92
C ILE A 89 5.75 -1.08 2.96
N GLU A 90 5.50 -0.87 1.68
CA GLU A 90 6.54 -0.89 0.67
C GLU A 90 7.08 0.52 0.43
N PHE A 91 8.38 0.69 0.61
CA PHE A 91 9.11 1.93 0.37
C PHE A 91 10.03 1.78 -0.82
N ARG A 92 10.17 2.86 -1.59
CA ARG A 92 11.26 3.02 -2.54
C ARG A 92 12.39 3.78 -1.86
N LEU A 93 13.59 3.19 -1.83
CA LEU A 93 14.74 3.81 -1.20
C LEU A 93 15.42 4.82 -2.14
N ASP A 94 16.18 5.75 -1.56
CA ASP A 94 17.10 6.63 -2.27
C ASP A 94 18.43 5.94 -2.68
N LYS A 95 18.57 4.66 -2.34
CA LYS A 95 19.70 3.81 -2.71
C LYS A 95 19.43 3.11 -4.05
N PHE A 96 20.45 3.09 -4.90
CA PHE A 96 20.44 2.45 -6.20
C PHE A 96 21.38 1.25 -6.21
N VAL A 97 20.94 0.16 -6.83
CA VAL A 97 21.81 -0.95 -7.24
C VAL A 97 21.75 -0.98 -8.76
N GLU A 98 22.90 -0.71 -9.38
CA GLU A 98 22.97 -0.38 -10.80
C GLU A 98 22.04 0.81 -11.11
N ASP A 99 21.09 0.65 -12.03
CA ASP A 99 20.13 1.67 -12.44
C ASP A 99 18.74 1.50 -11.79
N LYS A 100 18.61 0.60 -10.82
CA LYS A 100 17.33 0.28 -10.16
C LYS A 100 17.31 0.77 -8.72
N ARG A 101 16.21 1.42 -8.36
CA ARG A 101 15.91 1.77 -6.96
C ARG A 101 15.55 0.50 -6.19
N LEU A 102 16.02 0.40 -4.96
CA LEU A 102 15.67 -0.71 -4.07
C LEU A 102 14.30 -0.48 -3.43
N ASN A 103 13.50 -1.55 -3.35
CA ASN A 103 12.29 -1.57 -2.54
C ASN A 103 12.60 -2.14 -1.16
N TYR A 104 11.95 -1.61 -0.13
CA TYR A 104 12.14 -1.99 1.26
C TYR A 104 10.79 -2.18 1.94
N HIS A 105 10.60 -3.32 2.60
CA HIS A 105 9.34 -3.69 3.24
C HIS A 105 9.46 -3.59 4.76
N VAL A 106 8.48 -2.93 5.38
CA VAL A 106 8.33 -2.89 6.84
C VAL A 106 7.00 -3.52 7.22
N ILE A 107 7.06 -4.65 7.93
CA ILE A 107 5.89 -5.41 8.37
C ILE A 107 5.70 -5.19 9.87
N PHE A 108 4.49 -4.78 10.27
CA PHE A 108 4.14 -4.67 11.70
C PHE A 108 3.29 -5.85 12.15
N SER A 109 3.35 -6.15 13.45
CA SER A 109 2.38 -7.04 14.10
C SER A 109 0.96 -6.48 13.96
N ASP A 110 -0.05 -7.34 13.82
CA ASP A 110 -1.47 -6.94 13.81
C ASP A 110 -1.95 -6.42 15.18
N GLU A 111 -1.14 -6.58 16.21
CA GLU A 111 -1.36 -5.99 17.54
C GLU A 111 -1.09 -4.48 17.58
N VAL A 112 -0.34 -3.93 16.60
CA VAL A 112 -0.04 -2.50 16.54
C VAL A 112 -1.23 -1.75 15.93
N ASN A 113 -1.71 -0.71 16.62
CA ASN A 113 -2.83 0.08 16.11
C ASN A 113 -2.46 0.77 14.77
N PRO A 114 -3.31 0.68 13.73
CA PRO A 114 -3.04 1.34 12.45
C PRO A 114 -2.76 2.83 12.57
N ASN A 115 -3.44 3.54 13.47
CA ASN A 115 -3.20 4.97 13.67
C ASN A 115 -1.84 5.26 14.31
N THR A 116 -1.31 4.33 15.12
CA THR A 116 0.05 4.43 15.68
C THR A 116 1.07 4.25 14.56
N ILE A 117 0.89 3.27 13.67
CA ILE A 117 1.77 3.08 12.50
C ILE A 117 1.79 4.34 11.63
N GLU A 118 0.62 4.94 11.37
CA GLU A 118 0.55 6.16 10.57
C GLU A 118 1.23 7.37 11.25
N LYS A 119 0.85 7.68 12.49
CA LYS A 119 1.29 8.92 13.14
C LYS A 119 2.68 8.87 13.73
N GLU A 120 3.09 7.71 14.24
CA GLU A 120 4.35 7.58 14.99
C GLU A 120 5.47 6.98 14.13
N PHE A 121 5.13 6.23 13.09
CA PHE A 121 6.13 5.68 12.16
C PHE A 121 6.12 6.42 10.81
N LEU A 122 5.03 6.39 10.04
CA LEU A 122 5.02 7.01 8.70
C LEU A 122 5.28 8.51 8.75
N GLU A 123 4.54 9.26 9.57
CA GLU A 123 4.71 10.72 9.66
C GLU A 123 6.07 11.14 10.26
N ALA A 124 6.79 10.23 10.92
CA ALA A 124 8.14 10.46 11.42
C ALA A 124 9.23 10.27 10.34
N LEU A 125 8.90 9.62 9.23
CA LEU A 125 9.80 9.49 8.08
C LEU A 125 9.81 10.77 7.25
N PHE A 126 10.88 10.94 6.46
CA PHE A 126 11.08 12.12 5.62
C PHE A 126 11.17 11.78 4.14
N ILE A 127 10.58 12.62 3.32
CA ILE A 127 10.67 12.66 1.86
C ILE A 127 11.25 13.99 1.41
N LYS A 128 11.94 14.00 0.28
CA LYS A 128 12.54 15.22 -0.28
C LYS A 128 11.64 15.86 -1.33
N THR A 129 11.48 17.17 -1.25
CA THR A 129 10.88 17.96 -2.33
C THR A 129 11.82 18.04 -3.53
N PRO A 130 11.35 18.47 -4.73
CA PRO A 130 12.23 18.72 -5.86
C PRO A 130 13.33 19.76 -5.58
N GLY A 131 13.11 20.65 -4.60
CA GLY A 131 14.11 21.62 -4.11
C GLY A 131 15.10 21.06 -3.08
N GLY A 132 14.99 19.78 -2.71
CA GLY A 132 15.87 19.09 -1.76
C GLY A 132 15.49 19.25 -0.28
N GLU A 133 14.41 19.97 0.02
CA GLU A 133 13.92 20.17 1.39
C GLU A 133 13.26 18.90 1.94
N ASP A 134 13.50 18.60 3.21
CA ASP A 134 12.81 17.50 3.90
C ASP A 134 11.37 17.90 4.25
N ARG A 135 10.43 16.95 4.10
CA ARG A 135 9.03 17.01 4.54
C ARG A 135 8.65 15.67 5.15
N SER A 136 7.70 15.66 6.09
CA SER A 136 7.19 14.39 6.64
C SER A 136 6.52 13.55 5.56
N LEU A 137 6.62 12.23 5.67
CA LEU A 137 5.92 11.30 4.79
C LEU A 137 4.43 11.25 5.20
N CYS A 138 3.64 12.11 4.59
CA CYS A 138 2.18 12.10 4.69
C CYS A 138 1.55 12.41 3.32
N ARG A 139 0.27 12.07 3.16
CA ARG A 139 -0.46 12.22 1.89
C ARG A 139 -0.39 13.64 1.35
N GLU A 140 -0.59 14.64 2.20
CA GLU A 140 -0.59 16.05 1.83
C GLU A 140 0.76 16.48 1.23
N ASN A 141 1.87 16.06 1.83
CA ASN A 141 3.21 16.38 1.35
C ASN A 141 3.54 15.65 0.04
N ILE A 142 3.12 14.39 -0.10
CA ILE A 142 3.26 13.62 -1.34
C ILE A 142 2.51 14.31 -2.49
N GLU A 143 1.26 14.72 -2.24
CA GLU A 143 0.45 15.41 -3.24
C GLU A 143 1.02 16.78 -3.61
N SER A 144 1.55 17.53 -2.64
CA SER A 144 2.21 18.82 -2.89
C SER A 144 3.45 18.69 -3.78
N ILE A 145 4.27 17.67 -3.54
CA ILE A 145 5.42 17.34 -4.39
C ILE A 145 4.95 16.98 -5.81
N GLY A 146 3.93 16.13 -5.91
CA GLY A 146 3.35 15.74 -7.19
C GLY A 146 2.75 16.92 -7.98
N GLU A 147 2.07 17.85 -7.31
CA GLU A 147 1.54 19.06 -7.94
C GLU A 147 2.66 19.94 -8.51
N THR A 148 3.76 20.08 -7.76
CA THR A 148 4.95 20.82 -8.20
C THR A 148 5.54 20.20 -9.46
N LEU A 149 5.72 18.88 -9.47
CA LEU A 149 6.25 18.15 -10.62
C LEU A 149 5.32 18.23 -11.85
N ARG A 150 4.00 18.16 -11.65
CA ARG A 150 3.01 18.32 -12.73
C ARG A 150 3.06 19.70 -13.39
N LYS A 151 3.37 20.75 -12.63
CA LYS A 151 3.56 22.11 -13.15
C LYS A 151 4.86 22.24 -13.96
N GLN A 152 5.90 21.48 -13.60
CA GLN A 152 7.22 21.56 -14.20
C GLN A 152 7.38 20.65 -15.43
N HIS A 153 6.69 19.50 -15.47
CA HIS A 153 6.88 18.46 -16.49
C HIS A 153 5.55 18.08 -17.16
N LYS A 154 5.49 18.27 -18.49
CA LYS A 154 4.28 18.00 -19.29
C LYS A 154 3.82 16.54 -19.22
N GLU A 155 4.75 15.60 -19.13
CA GLU A 155 4.49 14.15 -19.06
C GLU A 155 3.67 13.70 -17.84
N PHE A 156 3.60 14.52 -16.79
CA PHE A 156 2.84 14.21 -15.57
C PHE A 156 1.43 14.81 -15.56
N GLN A 157 1.05 15.63 -16.54
CA GLN A 157 -0.20 16.40 -16.49
C GLN A 157 -1.47 15.52 -16.42
N ASP A 158 -1.45 14.35 -17.07
CA ASP A 158 -2.56 13.39 -17.15
C ASP A 158 -2.66 12.45 -15.93
N ARG A 159 -1.75 12.57 -14.97
CA ARG A 159 -1.74 11.77 -13.73
C ARG A 159 -2.19 12.61 -12.55
N SER A 160 -2.72 11.96 -11.51
CA SER A 160 -3.06 12.64 -10.26
C SER A 160 -1.80 13.10 -9.54
N SER A 161 -1.90 14.18 -8.75
CA SER A 161 -0.76 14.67 -7.97
C SER A 161 -0.25 13.60 -6.99
N TYR A 162 -1.13 12.83 -6.34
CA TYR A 162 -0.71 11.73 -5.46
C TYR A 162 0.13 10.67 -6.20
N TYR A 163 -0.32 10.23 -7.39
CA TYR A 163 0.41 9.26 -8.20
C TYR A 163 1.81 9.76 -8.57
N VAL A 164 1.89 11.01 -9.04
CA VAL A 164 3.16 11.65 -9.43
C VAL A 164 4.08 11.80 -8.23
N GLY A 165 3.54 12.17 -7.07
CA GLY A 165 4.28 12.21 -5.81
C GLY A 165 4.88 10.86 -5.46
N CYS A 166 4.06 9.82 -5.30
CA CYS A 166 4.53 8.47 -4.94
C CYS A 166 5.58 7.91 -5.90
N MET A 167 5.43 8.15 -7.21
CA MET A 167 6.38 7.71 -8.23
C MET A 167 7.78 8.32 -8.05
N ASN A 168 7.86 9.56 -7.55
CA ASN A 168 9.08 10.35 -7.53
C ASN A 168 9.75 10.45 -6.15
N ILE A 169 9.01 10.28 -5.06
CA ILE A 169 9.57 10.29 -3.71
C ILE A 169 10.40 9.03 -3.44
N THR A 170 11.31 9.16 -2.48
CA THR A 170 12.08 8.07 -1.90
C THR A 170 12.23 8.30 -0.40
N VAL A 171 12.54 7.23 0.34
CA VAL A 171 12.88 7.29 1.77
C VAL A 171 14.33 6.86 1.96
N SER A 172 15.05 7.52 2.86
CA SER A 172 16.41 7.13 3.25
C SER A 172 16.37 5.95 4.20
N LEU A 173 17.09 4.87 3.88
CA LEU A 173 17.19 3.69 4.76
C LEU A 173 17.71 4.05 6.15
N ASP A 174 18.61 5.02 6.26
CA ASP A 174 19.22 5.41 7.53
C ASP A 174 18.26 6.19 8.46
N ARG A 175 17.02 6.42 8.01
CA ARG A 175 15.95 7.10 8.76
C ARG A 175 14.73 6.22 9.02
N ILE A 176 14.75 4.96 8.59
CA ILE A 176 13.74 3.94 8.89
C ILE A 176 14.19 3.17 10.13
#